data_AF-A0A4D4LPI2-F1
#
_entry.id   AF-A0A4D4LPI2-F1
#
_cell.length_a   1.000
_cell.length_b   1.000
_cell.length_c   1.000
_cell.angle_alpha   90.00
_cell.angle_beta   90.00
_cell.angle_gamma   90.00
#
_symmetry.space_group_name_H-M   'P 1'
#
loop_
_entity.id
_entity.type
_entity.pdbx_description
1 polymer ?
#
loop_
_entity_poly.entity_id
_entity_poly.type
_entity_poly.pdbx_seq_one_letter_code
_entity_poly.pdbx_strand_id
1 'polypeptide(L)'
;MVLDPELRAIGGNGSGRAREEELAVLEAVGRRVLWLSTAIIDHANRVRPNPSGLKVGGHQASSASMTSIMTALWFHALDPEDRVSVKPHASPVLHAINYLLGELDESYLTTLRAFGGLQSYPSRAKDPDSVDYSTGSVGIGATAPCGAPSPGATWRATSAGPGGDGSTPCWATRS
;
A
#
# COMPACT_ATOMS: atom_id res chain seq x y z
N MET A 1 18.05 25.32 -1.20
CA MET A 1 18.91 24.62 -0.23
C MET A 1 19.75 23.66 -1.03
N VAL A 2 20.99 24.05 -1.34
CA VAL A 2 21.93 23.27 -2.16
C VAL A 2 22.59 22.25 -1.23
N LEU A 3 22.52 20.97 -1.57
CA LEU A 3 23.20 19.92 -0.82
C LEU A 3 24.71 20.04 -1.03
N ASP A 4 25.45 19.98 0.09
CA ASP A 4 26.89 20.15 0.15
C ASP A 4 27.63 18.93 -0.45
N PRO A 5 28.58 19.11 -1.38
CA PRO A 5 29.31 18.02 -2.03
C PRO A 5 30.31 17.25 -1.13
N GLU A 6 30.49 17.66 0.14
CA GLU A 6 31.40 16.98 1.08
C GLU A 6 30.88 15.64 1.64
N LEU A 7 29.61 15.26 1.41
CA LEU A 7 29.06 13.97 1.88
C LEU A 7 29.55 12.75 1.08
N ARG A 8 30.65 12.86 0.33
CA ARG A 8 31.27 11.74 -0.39
C ARG A 8 32.61 11.27 0.17
N ALA A 9 33.13 11.88 1.23
CA ALA A 9 34.47 11.56 1.71
C ALA A 9 34.62 11.51 3.24
N ILE A 10 33.83 10.69 3.96
CA ILE A 10 34.19 10.27 5.33
C ILE A 10 33.76 8.83 5.59
N GLY A 11 34.72 7.90 5.48
CA GLY A 11 34.63 6.57 6.08
C GLY A 11 34.73 6.69 7.60
N GLY A 12 33.59 6.91 8.26
CA GLY A 12 33.48 6.94 9.71
C GLY A 12 32.75 5.70 10.21
N ASN A 13 33.35 4.99 11.17
CA ASN A 13 32.76 3.83 11.86
C ASN A 13 31.33 4.12 12.42
N GLY A 14 31.00 5.40 12.63
CA GLY A 14 29.66 5.86 13.06
C GLY A 14 28.56 5.83 11.98
N SER A 15 28.87 5.99 10.69
CA SER A 15 27.85 5.88 9.63
C SER A 15 27.49 4.42 9.33
N GLY A 16 28.48 3.53 9.41
CA GLY A 16 28.28 2.09 9.31
C GLY A 16 27.40 1.56 10.44
N ARG A 17 27.72 1.92 11.69
CA ARG A 17 26.93 1.51 12.85
C ARG A 17 25.49 2.04 12.82
N ALA A 18 25.30 3.33 12.49
CA ALA A 18 23.96 3.91 12.39
C ALA A 18 23.13 3.24 11.28
N ARG A 19 23.76 2.90 10.15
CA ARG A 19 23.12 2.15 9.08
C ARG A 19 22.75 0.72 9.51
N GLU A 20 23.64 0.04 10.22
CA GLU A 20 23.36 -1.30 10.78
C GLU A 20 22.20 -1.28 11.77
N GLU A 21 22.15 -0.27 12.66
CA GLU A 21 21.06 -0.07 13.61
C GLU A 21 19.74 0.21 12.90
N GLU A 22 19.74 1.06 11.87
CA GLU A 22 18.55 1.32 11.03
C GLU A 22 18.07 0.05 10.31
N LEU A 23 18.97 -0.70 9.69
CA LEU A 23 18.63 -1.97 9.03
C LEU A 23 18.06 -2.97 10.03
N ALA A 24 18.63 -3.08 11.23
CA ALA A 24 18.12 -3.96 12.28
C ALA A 24 16.71 -3.59 12.73
N VAL A 25 16.40 -2.28 12.81
CA VAL A 25 15.03 -1.80 13.09
C VAL A 25 14.09 -2.16 11.95
N LEU A 26 14.45 -1.90 10.69
CA LEU A 26 13.64 -2.26 9.53
C LEU A 26 13.37 -3.77 9.45
N GLU A 27 14.35 -4.60 9.77
CA GLU A 27 14.17 -6.06 9.86
C GLU A 27 13.19 -6.44 10.97
N ALA A 28 13.25 -5.78 12.13
CA ALA A 28 12.32 -6.03 13.24
C ALA A 28 10.89 -5.66 12.85
N VAL A 29 10.69 -4.51 12.21
CA VAL A 29 9.39 -4.09 11.66
C VAL A 29 8.92 -5.09 10.60
N GLY A 30 9.79 -5.49 9.68
CA GLY A 30 9.46 -6.46 8.63
C GLY A 30 9.01 -7.81 9.20
N ARG A 31 9.65 -8.30 10.27
CA ARG A 31 9.20 -9.51 10.99
C ARG A 31 7.81 -9.34 11.60
N ARG A 32 7.51 -8.17 12.16
CA ARG A 32 6.19 -7.87 12.72
C ARG A 32 5.12 -7.79 11.64
N VAL A 33 5.39 -7.13 10.53
CA VAL A 33 4.50 -7.05 9.35
C VAL A 33 4.23 -8.46 8.81
N LEU A 34 5.28 -9.29 8.65
CA LEU A 34 5.12 -10.67 8.20
C LEU A 34 4.19 -11.44 9.14
N TRP A 35 4.46 -11.40 10.44
CA TRP A 35 3.65 -12.10 11.45
C TRP A 35 2.18 -11.68 11.40
N LEU A 36 1.91 -10.36 11.36
CA LEU A 36 0.55 -9.82 11.28
C LEU A 36 -0.14 -10.27 9.99
N SER A 37 0.53 -10.15 8.84
CA SER A 37 -0.03 -10.55 7.55
C SER A 37 -0.40 -12.04 7.54
N THR A 38 0.44 -12.90 8.13
CA THR A 38 0.17 -14.33 8.26
C THR A 38 -0.99 -14.58 9.23
N ALA A 39 -1.05 -13.87 10.36
CA ALA A 39 -2.13 -14.01 11.35
C ALA A 39 -3.50 -13.59 10.80
N ILE A 40 -3.57 -12.50 10.04
CA ILE A 40 -4.80 -12.04 9.36
C ILE A 40 -5.32 -13.14 8.42
N ILE A 41 -4.44 -13.72 7.60
CA ILE A 41 -4.80 -14.79 6.66
C ILE A 41 -5.18 -16.07 7.42
N ASP A 42 -4.44 -16.41 8.48
CA ASP A 42 -4.71 -17.60 9.29
C ASP A 42 -6.08 -17.54 9.95
N HIS A 43 -6.39 -16.40 10.58
CA HIS A 43 -7.68 -16.15 11.21
C HIS A 43 -8.84 -16.36 10.22
N ALA A 44 -8.70 -15.80 9.02
CA ALA A 44 -9.70 -15.91 7.96
C ALA A 44 -9.90 -17.35 7.46
N ASN A 45 -8.85 -18.18 7.46
CA ASN A 45 -8.91 -19.54 6.91
C ASN A 45 -9.18 -20.64 7.95
N ARG A 46 -8.80 -20.44 9.22
CA ARG A 46 -8.80 -21.50 10.24
C ARG A 46 -9.63 -21.18 11.48
N VAL A 47 -9.74 -19.91 11.86
CA VAL A 47 -10.41 -19.52 13.12
C VAL A 47 -11.87 -19.16 12.87
N ARG A 48 -12.16 -18.41 11.79
CA ARG A 48 -13.54 -18.03 11.47
C ARG A 48 -14.36 -19.24 10.99
N PRO A 49 -15.59 -19.45 11.52
CA PRO A 49 -16.51 -20.44 10.97
C PRO A 49 -16.73 -20.22 9.47
N ASN A 50 -16.54 -21.29 8.68
CA ASN A 50 -16.65 -21.25 7.23
C ASN A 50 -17.66 -22.30 6.73
N PRO A 51 -18.97 -21.98 6.75
CA PRO A 51 -20.02 -22.94 6.42
C PRO A 51 -19.98 -23.43 4.97
N SER A 52 -19.36 -22.66 4.06
CA SER A 52 -19.26 -22.99 2.63
C SER A 52 -18.03 -23.83 2.27
N GLY A 53 -17.08 -24.03 3.19
CA GLY A 53 -15.86 -24.81 2.97
C GLY A 53 -14.86 -24.24 1.95
N LEU A 54 -15.20 -23.13 1.29
CA LEU A 54 -14.33 -22.42 0.36
C LEU A 54 -13.18 -21.78 1.14
N LYS A 55 -11.94 -22.25 0.91
CA LYS A 55 -10.76 -21.59 1.49
C LYS A 55 -10.81 -20.12 1.13
N VAL A 56 -10.81 -19.29 2.17
CA VAL A 56 -10.94 -17.84 2.05
C VAL A 56 -9.78 -17.26 1.23
N GLY A 57 -8.66 -17.99 1.15
CA GLY A 57 -7.58 -17.69 0.23
C GLY A 57 -6.66 -16.60 0.79
N GLY A 58 -5.40 -16.70 0.40
CA GLY A 58 -4.31 -15.83 0.84
C GLY A 58 -3.04 -16.46 0.33
N HIS A 59 -2.36 -15.81 -0.62
CA HIS A 59 -1.08 -16.29 -1.10
C HIS A 59 -0.01 -15.96 -0.07
N GLN A 60 0.05 -16.74 1.02
CA GLN A 60 1.05 -16.61 2.09
C GLN A 60 2.47 -16.42 1.50
N ALA A 61 2.82 -17.21 0.48
CA ALA A 61 4.10 -17.11 -0.20
C ALA A 61 4.30 -15.76 -0.96
N SER A 62 3.26 -15.26 -1.63
CA SER A 62 3.34 -14.00 -2.40
C SER A 62 3.23 -12.75 -1.52
N SER A 63 2.58 -12.85 -0.36
CA SER A 63 2.54 -11.80 0.66
C SER A 63 3.88 -11.74 1.40
N ALA A 64 4.42 -12.89 1.79
CA ALA A 64 5.74 -12.99 2.40
C ALA A 64 6.84 -12.40 1.51
N SER A 65 6.82 -12.69 0.20
CA SER A 65 7.83 -12.17 -0.74
C SER A 65 7.80 -10.64 -0.89
N MET A 66 6.69 -9.98 -0.56
CA MET A 66 6.57 -8.51 -0.64
C MET A 66 6.93 -7.81 0.66
N THR A 67 7.02 -8.53 1.78
CA THR A 67 7.10 -7.91 3.11
C THR A 67 8.34 -7.04 3.25
N SER A 68 9.51 -7.53 2.84
CA SER A 68 10.76 -6.76 2.94
C SER A 68 10.73 -5.49 2.07
N ILE A 69 10.22 -5.59 0.84
CA ILE A 69 10.14 -4.44 -0.09
C ILE A 69 9.14 -3.40 0.43
N MET A 70 7.94 -3.83 0.83
CA MET A 70 6.92 -2.90 1.34
C MET A 70 7.34 -2.28 2.68
N THR A 71 8.04 -3.03 3.53
CA THR A 71 8.59 -2.45 4.77
C THR A 71 9.61 -1.36 4.46
N ALA A 72 10.56 -1.60 3.56
CA ALA A 72 11.54 -0.60 3.17
C ALA A 72 10.88 0.63 2.50
N LEU A 73 9.84 0.43 1.70
CA LEU A 73 9.10 1.53 1.09
C LEU A 73 8.40 2.39 2.15
N TRP A 74 7.51 1.81 2.96
CA TRP A 74 6.67 2.58 3.89
C TRP A 74 7.40 3.15 5.11
N PHE A 75 8.49 2.51 5.57
CA PHE A 75 9.17 2.93 6.80
C PHE A 75 10.53 3.60 6.54
N HIS A 76 10.97 3.74 5.28
CA HIS A 76 12.26 4.36 4.97
C HIS A 76 12.26 5.23 3.71
N ALA A 77 11.56 4.85 2.63
CA ALA A 77 11.75 5.47 1.33
C ALA A 77 10.61 6.36 0.82
N LEU A 78 9.36 6.11 1.21
CA LEU A 78 8.20 6.86 0.72
C LEU A 78 8.01 8.17 1.50
N ASP A 79 7.67 9.22 0.76
CA ASP A 79 7.18 10.49 1.30
C ASP A 79 5.64 10.53 1.32
N PRO A 80 5.01 11.43 2.11
CA PRO A 80 3.54 11.51 2.22
C PRO A 80 2.80 11.76 0.89
N GLU A 81 3.48 12.35 -0.09
CA GLU A 81 2.93 12.64 -1.42
C GLU A 81 2.98 11.43 -2.37
N ASP A 82 3.80 10.42 -2.07
CA ASP A 82 3.96 9.24 -2.90
C ASP A 82 2.70 8.39 -2.90
N ARG A 83 2.41 7.78 -4.05
CA ARG A 83 1.22 6.94 -4.25
C ARG A 83 1.63 5.58 -4.77
N VAL A 84 1.30 4.53 -4.05
CA VAL A 84 1.75 3.17 -4.37
C VAL A 84 0.60 2.27 -4.80
N SER A 85 0.73 1.71 -6.00
CA SER A 85 -0.18 0.67 -6.47
C SER A 85 0.27 -0.69 -5.99
N VAL A 86 -0.39 -1.18 -4.94
CA VAL A 86 -0.06 -2.48 -4.32
C VAL A 86 -0.72 -3.60 -5.08
N LYS A 87 0.06 -4.64 -5.43
CA LYS A 87 -0.51 -5.83 -6.08
C LYS A 87 -1.62 -6.43 -5.21
N PRO A 88 -2.72 -6.91 -5.82
CA PRO A 88 -3.83 -7.57 -5.13
C PRO A 88 -3.50 -8.43 -3.91
N HIS A 89 -2.67 -9.44 -4.14
CA HIS A 89 -2.37 -10.47 -3.15
C HIS A 89 -1.36 -10.03 -2.09
N ALA A 90 -0.93 -8.76 -2.11
CA ALA A 90 -0.16 -8.15 -1.02
C ALA A 90 -1.06 -7.37 -0.04
N SER A 91 -2.39 -7.37 -0.21
CA SER A 91 -3.33 -6.70 0.72
C SER A 91 -3.10 -7.03 2.20
N PRO A 92 -2.82 -8.27 2.64
CA PRO A 92 -2.61 -8.51 4.07
C PRO A 92 -1.34 -7.83 4.61
N VAL A 93 -0.34 -7.60 3.75
CA VAL A 93 0.87 -6.83 4.10
C VAL A 93 0.54 -5.35 4.23
N LEU A 94 -0.26 -4.82 3.29
CA LEU A 94 -0.71 -3.42 3.34
C LEU A 94 -1.54 -3.14 4.61
N HIS A 95 -2.52 -3.99 4.91
CA HIS A 95 -3.34 -3.84 6.13
C HIS A 95 -2.49 -3.94 7.41
N ALA A 96 -1.49 -4.83 7.44
CA ALA A 96 -0.57 -4.92 8.56
C ALA A 96 0.27 -3.66 8.74
N ILE A 97 0.74 -3.06 7.64
CA ILE A 97 1.47 -1.78 7.66
C ILE A 97 0.56 -0.66 8.17
N ASN A 98 -0.64 -0.52 7.61
CA ASN A 98 -1.60 0.52 7.99
C ASN A 98 -2.02 0.39 9.47
N TYR A 99 -2.13 -0.83 10.00
CA TYR A 99 -2.32 -1.05 11.43
C TYR A 99 -1.14 -0.55 12.26
N LEU A 100 0.10 -0.85 11.86
CA LEU A 100 1.28 -0.37 12.58
C LEU A 100 1.46 1.16 12.50
N LEU A 101 0.97 1.79 11.43
CA LEU A 101 0.94 3.24 11.28
C LEU A 101 -0.24 3.91 12.00
N GLY A 102 -1.17 3.13 12.56
CA GLY A 102 -2.35 3.64 13.26
C GLY A 102 -3.48 4.10 12.33
N GLU A 103 -3.41 3.74 11.04
CA GLU A 103 -4.43 4.06 10.02
C GLU A 103 -5.50 2.97 9.90
N LEU A 104 -5.29 1.81 10.54
CA LEU A 104 -6.26 0.73 10.62
C LEU A 104 -6.49 0.32 12.08
N ASP A 105 -7.74 0.25 12.49
CA ASP A 105 -8.11 -0.23 13.84
C ASP A 105 -7.94 -1.75 13.97
N GLU A 106 -7.50 -2.20 15.16
CA GLU A 106 -7.21 -3.60 15.44
C GLU A 106 -8.40 -4.54 15.19
N SER A 107 -9.63 -4.05 15.43
CA SER A 107 -10.86 -4.86 15.25
C SER A 107 -11.02 -5.38 13.82
N TYR A 108 -10.46 -4.67 12.83
CA TYR A 108 -10.55 -5.07 11.43
C TYR A 108 -9.58 -6.19 11.04
N LEU A 109 -8.49 -6.42 11.78
CA LEU A 109 -7.46 -7.43 11.41
C LEU A 109 -8.02 -8.85 11.28
N THR A 110 -9.12 -9.14 11.97
CA THR A 110 -9.78 -10.45 11.95
C THR A 110 -10.86 -10.58 10.87
N THR A 111 -11.13 -9.49 10.14
CA THR A 111 -12.30 -9.34 9.25
C THR A 111 -11.98 -9.55 7.77
N LEU A 112 -10.82 -10.11 7.43
CA LEU A 112 -10.43 -10.36 6.04
C LEU A 112 -11.49 -11.23 5.31
N ARG A 113 -11.99 -10.69 4.19
CA ARG A 113 -13.11 -11.19 3.38
C ARG A 113 -14.42 -11.39 4.13
N ALA A 114 -14.60 -10.78 5.30
CA ALA A 114 -15.91 -10.67 5.91
C ALA A 114 -16.75 -9.66 5.12
N PHE A 115 -18.07 -9.79 5.20
CA PHE A 115 -18.97 -8.77 4.65
C PHE A 115 -18.75 -7.45 5.41
N GLY A 116 -18.40 -6.39 4.69
CA GLY A 116 -18.03 -5.09 5.29
C GLY A 116 -16.67 -5.05 5.99
N GLY A 117 -15.84 -6.08 5.84
CA GLY A 117 -14.47 -6.14 6.37
C GLY A 117 -13.39 -5.93 5.31
N LEU A 118 -12.15 -6.24 5.68
CA LEU A 118 -10.97 -6.04 4.82
C LEU A 118 -11.08 -6.83 3.51
N GLN A 119 -10.76 -6.18 2.40
CA GLN A 119 -10.74 -6.76 1.07
C GLN A 119 -9.44 -7.53 0.83
N SER A 120 -9.50 -8.56 -0.02
CA SER A 120 -8.28 -9.26 -0.47
C SER A 120 -7.60 -8.62 -1.67
N TYR A 121 -8.18 -7.53 -2.17
CA TYR A 121 -7.64 -6.69 -3.22
C TYR A 121 -7.79 -5.27 -2.68
N PRO A 122 -6.71 -4.49 -2.51
CA PRO A 122 -6.80 -3.13 -1.99
C PRO A 122 -7.87 -2.33 -2.75
N SER A 123 -8.75 -1.66 -2.01
CA SER A 123 -9.91 -0.96 -2.57
C SER A 123 -10.25 0.31 -1.80
N ARG A 124 -10.06 1.46 -2.44
CA ARG A 124 -10.38 2.79 -1.86
C ARG A 124 -11.81 2.96 -1.36
N ALA A 125 -12.76 2.25 -1.95
CA ALA A 125 -14.18 2.42 -1.64
C ALA A 125 -14.69 1.43 -0.58
N LYS A 126 -13.94 0.35 -0.32
CA LYS A 126 -14.42 -0.79 0.47
C LYS A 126 -13.56 -1.07 1.68
N ASP A 127 -12.27 -0.75 1.61
CA ASP A 127 -11.38 -0.90 2.74
C ASP A 127 -11.47 0.31 3.68
N PRO A 128 -11.40 0.08 5.00
CA PRO A 128 -11.40 1.15 6.01
C PRO A 128 -10.03 1.83 6.16
N ASP A 129 -8.95 1.24 5.64
CA ASP A 129 -7.60 1.80 5.69
C ASP A 129 -7.21 2.56 4.41
N SER A 130 -6.11 3.31 4.50
CA SER A 130 -5.56 4.09 3.40
C SER A 130 -5.08 3.20 2.25
N VAL A 131 -5.70 3.35 1.09
CA VAL A 131 -5.31 2.68 -0.16
C VAL A 131 -5.16 3.74 -1.24
N ASP A 132 -4.02 3.80 -1.94
CA ASP A 132 -3.85 4.79 -3.01
C ASP A 132 -4.60 4.41 -4.29
N TYR A 133 -4.57 3.13 -4.67
CA TYR A 133 -5.18 2.63 -5.89
C TYR A 133 -5.95 1.34 -5.65
N SER A 134 -7.16 1.25 -6.21
CA SER A 134 -7.93 0.00 -6.24
C SER A 134 -7.35 -0.95 -7.28
N THR A 135 -6.74 -2.06 -6.88
CA THR A 135 -6.03 -2.96 -7.81
C THR A 135 -6.77 -4.26 -8.14
N GLY A 136 -8.09 -4.30 -7.93
CA GLY A 136 -8.95 -5.46 -8.22
C GLY A 136 -8.85 -6.07 -9.63
N SER A 137 -8.34 -5.31 -10.61
CA SER A 137 -8.02 -5.78 -11.96
C SER A 137 -6.51 -5.69 -12.21
N VAL A 138 -5.89 -6.81 -12.60
CA VAL A 138 -4.42 -6.96 -12.78
C VAL A 138 -3.80 -5.97 -13.79
N GLY A 139 -4.59 -5.36 -14.69
CA GLY A 139 -4.11 -4.37 -15.66
C GLY A 139 -4.05 -2.91 -15.14
N ILE A 140 -4.88 -2.55 -14.16
CA ILE A 140 -5.00 -1.17 -13.65
C ILE A 140 -3.86 -0.84 -12.70
N GLY A 141 -3.28 -1.84 -12.03
CA GLY A 141 -2.20 -1.64 -11.07
C GLY A 141 -0.95 -0.98 -11.68
N ALA A 142 -0.65 -1.23 -12.95
CA ALA A 142 0.49 -0.62 -13.65
C ALA A 142 0.12 0.70 -14.35
N THR A 143 -1.12 0.86 -14.82
CA THR A 143 -1.55 2.08 -15.53
C THR A 143 -1.95 3.21 -14.58
N ALA A 144 -2.48 2.89 -13.40
CA ALA A 144 -2.94 3.91 -12.46
C ALA A 144 -1.81 4.81 -11.93
N PRO A 145 -0.61 4.30 -11.59
CA PRO A 145 0.55 5.16 -11.28
C PRO A 145 1.04 5.96 -12.49
N CYS A 146 1.05 5.36 -13.69
CA CYS A 146 1.55 6.03 -14.90
C CYS A 146 0.66 7.20 -15.36
N GLY A 147 -0.65 7.14 -15.11
CA GLY A 147 -1.59 8.20 -15.44
C GLY A 147 -1.85 9.20 -14.31
N ALA A 148 -1.29 8.97 -13.12
CA ALA A 148 -1.49 9.85 -11.98
C ALA A 148 -0.72 11.17 -12.16
N PRO A 149 -1.35 12.32 -11.93
CA PRO A 149 -0.66 13.61 -11.99
C PRO A 149 0.42 13.67 -10.90
N SER A 150 1.54 14.31 -11.22
CA SER A 150 2.60 14.59 -10.24
C SER A 150 2.05 15.38 -9.05
N PRO A 151 2.55 15.13 -7.82
CA PRO A 151 2.20 15.93 -6.66
C PRO A 151 2.45 17.42 -6.94
N GLY A 152 1.44 18.28 -6.71
CA GLY A 152 1.52 19.75 -6.91
C GLY A 152 0.68 20.33 -8.06
N ALA A 153 -0.01 19.51 -8.86
CA ALA A 153 -0.90 20.01 -9.90
C ALA A 153 -2.28 20.45 -9.33
N THR A 154 -2.51 21.76 -9.21
CA THR A 154 -3.84 22.31 -8.90
C THR A 154 -4.72 22.34 -10.15
N TRP A 155 -5.79 21.54 -10.18
CA TRP A 155 -6.82 21.59 -11.22
C TRP A 155 -8.01 22.43 -10.75
N ARG A 156 -8.44 23.40 -11.57
CA ARG A 156 -9.69 24.15 -11.35
C ARG A 156 -10.76 23.57 -12.27
N ALA A 157 -11.77 22.93 -11.70
CA ALA A 157 -12.91 22.42 -12.48
C ALA A 157 -13.77 23.59 -12.97
N THR A 158 -13.88 23.77 -14.28
CA THR A 158 -14.91 24.60 -14.90
C THR A 158 -16.08 23.70 -15.29
N SER A 159 -17.22 23.88 -14.63
CA SER A 159 -18.48 23.24 -15.02
C SER A 159 -19.01 23.89 -16.31
N ALA A 160 -19.20 23.13 -17.38
CA ALA A 160 -19.85 23.59 -18.60
C ALA A 160 -21.10 22.75 -18.90
N GLY A 161 -22.26 23.44 -18.83
CA GLY A 161 -23.38 23.37 -19.79
C GLY A 161 -24.17 22.06 -19.98
N PRO A 162 -25.52 22.09 -19.95
CA PRO A 162 -26.34 20.92 -20.21
C PRO A 162 -26.43 20.66 -21.73
N GLY A 163 -25.78 19.60 -22.23
CA GLY A 163 -25.97 19.21 -23.63
C GLY A 163 -24.95 18.30 -24.31
N GLY A 164 -24.11 17.53 -23.59
CA GLY A 164 -23.17 16.57 -24.18
C GLY A 164 -23.57 15.12 -23.92
N ASP A 165 -23.62 14.30 -24.96
CA ASP A 165 -23.77 12.85 -24.84
C ASP A 165 -22.55 12.25 -24.12
N GLY A 166 -22.80 11.37 -23.15
CA GLY A 166 -21.82 10.91 -22.17
C GLY A 166 -20.68 10.00 -22.70
N SER A 167 -20.12 10.27 -23.86
CA SER A 167 -19.09 9.45 -24.52
C SER A 167 -17.90 10.23 -25.10
N THR A 168 -17.48 11.33 -24.46
CA THR A 168 -16.18 11.95 -24.76
C THR A 168 -15.14 11.57 -23.70
N PRO A 169 -13.97 11.01 -24.08
CA PRO A 169 -12.83 10.97 -23.18
C PRO A 169 -12.38 12.42 -22.96
N CYS A 170 -12.34 12.89 -21.70
CA CYS A 170 -11.73 14.17 -21.36
C CYS A 170 -10.21 14.11 -21.60
N TRP A 171 -9.76 14.23 -22.85
CA TRP A 171 -8.40 14.67 -23.16
C TRP A 171 -8.43 16.19 -23.22
N ALA A 172 -7.94 16.86 -22.17
CA ALA A 172 -7.75 18.31 -22.19
C ALA A 172 -6.46 18.62 -22.95
N THR A 173 -6.60 19.25 -24.11
CA THR A 173 -5.50 19.84 -24.87
C THR A 173 -4.92 21.06 -24.15
N ARG A 174 -3.60 21.19 -24.23
CA ARG A 174 -2.79 22.25 -23.61
C ARG A 174 -2.78 23.49 -24.51
N SER A 175 -3.09 24.66 -23.94
CA SER A 175 -2.64 25.97 -24.41
C SER A 175 -1.66 26.53 -23.39
#